data_AF-A0AAU5H6R6-F1
#
_entry.id   AF-A0AAU5H6R6-F1
#
_cell.length_a   1.000
_cell.length_b   1.000
_cell.length_c   1.000
_cell.angle_alpha   90.00
_cell.angle_beta   90.00
_cell.angle_gamma   90.00
#
_symmetry.space_group_name_H-M   'P 1'
#
loop_
_entity.id
_entity.type
_entity.pdbx_description
1 polymer ?
#
loop_
_entity_poly.entity_id
_entity_poly.type
_entity_poly.pdbx_seq_one_letter_code
_entity_poly.pdbx_strand_id
1 'polypeptide(L)'
;MRALLASAVGVACMTALAVPLTTHTFSSGTSAAAPPAAEPRSAASGGATWTLPLAPSARSAVRAVDAPAVKPFSLLGVTWDNAAAELDGTVQVRTRSARTGAWSGWQDVEAHTDDTPDAGSPERTAPGVRGATAPLWVGPSDGVQVRVLPGADRARLPTGLRLDMVDPGDGPAGGGYDDHDGYDDYDDGDDYDEDELPDDLTGEMTAADQPSDEAPTEVDEPDGPAEPPVLPPVSKEEETAETGRGPYIGARPRIITRSGWGANEKLRERKFVYTKTVKVVFVHHSATGNNYDCDDAEAVVRSIYRFHVKSSHWRDIGYNFLVDKCGNIYEGRAGGVTKAVYGAHTLGFNSSSMGVAVLGTYSTDQPSAAALRAVSQLSAWKLGLFGRNPEGTATLLSGGSNKYRKGVRVKFKVISGHRDGFRTECPGDELYDDLGKTRNSAADLQGR
;
A
#
# COMPACT_ATOMS: atom_id res chain seq x y z
N MET A 1 54.46 -30.21 47.77
CA MET A 1 55.72 -30.97 47.60
C MET A 1 55.98 -31.16 46.10
N ARG A 2 57.11 -30.63 45.65
CA ARG A 2 57.94 -31.00 44.48
C ARG A 2 57.32 -31.02 43.06
N ALA A 3 57.85 -30.09 42.27
CA ALA A 3 57.95 -30.08 40.81
C ALA A 3 58.81 -31.23 40.26
N LEU A 4 58.68 -31.51 38.95
CA LEU A 4 59.80 -31.85 38.06
C LEU A 4 59.49 -31.40 36.62
N LEU A 5 60.41 -30.58 36.10
CA LEU A 5 60.64 -30.24 34.69
C LEU A 5 61.38 -31.39 33.98
N ALA A 6 61.19 -31.52 32.66
CA ALA A 6 62.27 -31.82 31.71
C ALA A 6 61.87 -31.52 30.25
N SER A 7 62.59 -30.56 29.65
CA SER A 7 62.84 -30.41 28.20
C SER A 7 63.69 -31.60 27.68
N ALA A 8 63.99 -31.89 26.41
CA ALA A 8 63.91 -31.32 25.06
C ALA A 8 63.95 -32.54 24.07
N VAL A 9 63.71 -32.46 22.76
CA VAL A 9 64.66 -32.11 21.69
C VAL A 9 63.90 -32.25 20.36
N GLY A 10 64.11 -31.31 19.43
CA GLY A 10 63.48 -31.31 18.11
C GLY A 10 64.16 -32.21 17.07
N VAL A 11 63.42 -32.54 16.02
CA VAL A 11 63.94 -32.81 14.68
C VAL A 11 62.94 -32.25 13.67
N ALA A 12 63.40 -31.32 12.84
CA ALA A 12 62.68 -30.80 11.68
C ALA A 12 62.93 -31.73 10.48
N CYS A 13 61.88 -32.17 9.80
CA CYS A 13 61.96 -32.75 8.46
C CYS A 13 61.22 -31.82 7.49
N MET A 14 62.00 -31.11 6.66
CA MET A 14 61.50 -30.37 5.50
C MET A 14 61.11 -31.36 4.41
N THR A 15 59.88 -31.28 3.92
CA THR A 15 59.48 -31.83 2.62
C THR A 15 59.28 -30.67 1.65
N ALA A 16 60.18 -30.57 0.66
CA ALA A 16 60.08 -29.62 -0.43
C ALA A 16 59.05 -30.12 -1.45
N LEU A 17 57.94 -29.39 -1.63
CA LEU A 17 57.08 -29.54 -2.80
C LEU A 17 57.49 -28.48 -3.83
N ALA A 18 58.00 -28.94 -4.98
CA ALA A 18 58.28 -28.10 -6.14
C ALA A 18 56.96 -27.80 -6.88
N VAL A 19 56.62 -26.52 -7.00
CA VAL A 19 55.53 -26.03 -7.85
C VAL A 19 56.11 -25.66 -9.22
N PRO A 20 55.57 -26.15 -10.35
CA PRO A 20 56.01 -25.71 -11.66
C PRO A 20 55.53 -24.28 -11.94
N LEU A 21 56.48 -23.39 -12.22
CA LEU A 21 56.25 -22.05 -12.77
C LEU A 21 55.83 -22.18 -14.24
N THR A 22 54.54 -22.04 -14.54
CA THR A 22 54.08 -21.72 -15.89
C THR A 22 54.15 -20.21 -16.10
N THR A 23 55.08 -19.80 -16.98
CA THR A 23 55.18 -18.42 -17.47
C THR A 23 54.01 -18.13 -18.41
N HIS A 24 53.05 -17.32 -18.00
CA HIS A 24 52.08 -16.73 -18.91
C HIS A 24 52.68 -15.51 -19.60
N THR A 25 52.86 -15.63 -20.91
CA THR A 25 53.17 -14.53 -21.83
C THR A 25 52.00 -13.55 -21.86
N PHE A 26 52.26 -12.28 -21.53
CA PHE A 26 51.33 -11.19 -21.76
C PHE A 26 51.20 -10.93 -23.27
N SER A 27 50.03 -11.23 -23.84
CA SER A 27 49.63 -10.74 -25.15
C SER A 27 48.93 -9.40 -24.98
N SER A 28 49.59 -8.33 -25.42
CA SER A 28 49.00 -7.01 -25.56
C SER A 28 48.14 -6.96 -26.82
N GLY A 29 46.83 -6.75 -26.67
CA GLY A 29 45.95 -6.34 -27.77
C GLY A 29 44.56 -6.95 -27.73
N THR A 30 43.62 -6.27 -27.07
CA THR A 30 42.34 -5.79 -27.63
C THR A 30 41.63 -5.04 -26.50
N SER A 31 41.34 -3.76 -26.74
CA SER A 31 40.60 -2.88 -25.83
C SER A 31 39.31 -3.57 -25.40
N ALA A 32 39.14 -3.79 -24.09
CA ALA A 32 37.87 -4.19 -23.54
C ALA A 32 36.86 -3.08 -23.86
N ALA A 33 35.83 -3.40 -24.64
CA ALA A 33 34.73 -2.49 -24.87
C ALA A 33 34.10 -2.15 -23.52
N ALA A 34 33.91 -0.85 -23.28
CA ALA A 34 33.12 -0.37 -22.16
C ALA A 34 31.76 -1.10 -22.13
N PRO A 35 31.18 -1.38 -20.95
CA PRO A 35 29.81 -1.89 -20.89
C PRO A 35 28.92 -0.97 -21.72
N PRO A 36 27.98 -1.51 -22.52
CA PRO A 36 27.06 -0.67 -23.27
C PRO A 36 26.37 0.25 -22.26
N ALA A 37 26.47 1.55 -22.51
CA ALA A 37 25.73 2.55 -21.78
C ALA A 37 24.27 2.08 -21.70
N ALA A 38 23.69 2.13 -20.49
CA ALA A 38 22.29 1.85 -20.30
C ALA A 38 21.50 2.62 -21.37
N GLU A 39 20.74 1.92 -22.19
CA GLU A 39 19.83 2.58 -23.13
C GLU A 39 18.98 3.56 -22.33
N PRO A 40 18.76 4.80 -22.83
CA PRO A 40 17.89 5.74 -22.15
C PRO A 40 16.54 5.06 -21.94
N ARG A 41 16.12 4.98 -20.67
CA ARG A 41 14.79 4.47 -20.30
C ARG A 41 13.77 5.13 -21.23
N SER A 42 13.13 4.32 -22.06
CA SER A 42 12.07 4.78 -22.94
C SER A 42 11.02 5.51 -22.10
N ALA A 43 10.69 6.73 -22.53
CA ALA A 43 9.84 7.71 -21.89
C ALA A 43 8.36 7.29 -21.76
N ALA A 44 8.08 6.21 -21.03
CA ALA A 44 6.75 5.96 -20.48
C ALA A 44 6.70 6.57 -19.08
N SER A 45 6.53 7.89 -19.01
CA SER A 45 6.46 8.69 -17.77
C SER A 45 5.30 8.33 -16.82
N GLY A 46 4.52 7.28 -17.11
CA GLY A 46 3.31 6.92 -16.39
C GLY A 46 3.24 5.46 -15.91
N GLY A 47 4.38 4.75 -15.86
CA GLY A 47 4.48 3.36 -15.38
C GLY A 47 3.80 2.32 -16.30
N ALA A 48 3.97 1.04 -15.98
CA ALA A 48 3.50 -0.07 -16.80
C ALA A 48 3.05 -1.28 -15.99
N THR A 49 2.21 -2.12 -16.60
CA THR A 49 1.80 -3.42 -16.05
C THR A 49 2.02 -4.48 -17.12
N TRP A 50 2.67 -5.58 -16.75
CA TRP A 50 2.89 -6.73 -17.63
C TRP A 50 2.32 -7.98 -16.98
N THR A 51 1.82 -8.89 -17.81
CA THR A 51 1.21 -10.12 -17.33
C THR A 51 1.86 -11.35 -17.95
N LEU A 52 1.99 -12.39 -17.14
CA LEU A 52 2.44 -13.72 -17.58
C LEU A 52 1.43 -14.77 -17.10
N PRO A 53 0.90 -15.63 -17.98
CA PRO A 53 -0.02 -16.67 -17.55
C PRO A 53 0.71 -17.69 -16.66
N LEU A 54 0.07 -18.10 -15.57
CA LEU A 54 0.56 -19.17 -14.71
C LEU A 54 0.10 -20.51 -15.29
N ALA A 55 0.93 -21.10 -16.13
CA ALA A 55 0.64 -22.37 -16.79
C ALA A 55 0.76 -23.56 -15.81
N PRO A 56 0.07 -24.69 -16.09
CA PRO A 56 0.31 -25.94 -15.38
C PRO A 56 1.78 -26.35 -15.47
N SER A 57 2.40 -26.65 -14.33
CA SER A 57 3.73 -27.24 -14.32
C SER A 57 3.67 -28.67 -14.84
N ALA A 58 4.64 -29.08 -15.68
CA ALA A 58 4.72 -30.43 -16.24
C ALA A 58 4.85 -31.55 -15.20
N ARG A 59 5.04 -31.22 -13.91
CA ARG A 59 5.32 -32.17 -12.82
C ARG A 59 4.29 -32.21 -11.69
N SER A 60 3.24 -31.36 -11.67
CA SER A 60 2.24 -31.36 -10.58
C SER A 60 1.04 -30.44 -10.82
N ALA A 61 0.06 -30.45 -9.90
CA ALA A 61 -1.04 -29.48 -9.83
C ALA A 61 -0.57 -28.01 -9.59
N VAL A 62 0.73 -27.79 -9.42
CA VAL A 62 1.34 -26.46 -9.25
C VAL A 62 1.19 -25.64 -10.52
N ARG A 63 0.90 -24.35 -10.35
CA ARG A 63 0.99 -23.36 -11.43
C ARG A 63 2.27 -22.57 -11.27
N ALA A 64 3.04 -22.38 -12.34
CA ALA A 64 4.34 -21.73 -12.22
C ALA A 64 4.70 -20.88 -13.43
N VAL A 65 5.54 -19.88 -13.17
CA VAL A 65 6.26 -19.08 -14.16
C VAL A 65 7.73 -19.17 -13.82
N ASP A 66 8.56 -19.46 -14.80
CA ASP A 66 10.02 -19.35 -14.73
C ASP A 66 10.48 -18.42 -15.85
N ALA A 67 10.76 -17.17 -15.50
CA ALA A 67 11.11 -16.12 -16.44
C ALA A 67 12.42 -15.45 -16.01
N PRO A 68 13.57 -15.95 -16.50
CA PRO A 68 14.89 -15.42 -16.11
C PRO A 68 15.19 -14.04 -16.69
N ALA A 69 14.35 -13.54 -17.59
CA ALA A 69 14.41 -12.17 -18.13
C ALA A 69 12.99 -11.70 -18.46
N VAL A 70 12.59 -10.57 -17.88
CA VAL A 70 11.32 -9.88 -18.13
C VAL A 70 11.56 -8.37 -18.26
N LYS A 71 10.53 -7.62 -18.64
CA LYS A 71 10.59 -6.15 -18.56
C LYS A 71 10.77 -5.71 -17.09
N PRO A 72 11.51 -4.62 -16.81
CA PRO A 72 11.82 -4.21 -15.44
C PRO A 72 10.57 -3.90 -14.62
N PHE A 73 10.46 -4.37 -13.39
CA PHE A 73 9.30 -4.14 -12.52
C PHE A 73 9.77 -3.92 -11.08
N SER A 74 8.92 -3.37 -10.20
CA SER A 74 9.24 -3.19 -8.77
C SER A 74 8.21 -3.78 -7.83
N LEU A 75 7.02 -4.13 -8.34
CA LEU A 75 5.97 -4.77 -7.58
C LEU A 75 5.37 -5.91 -8.39
N LEU A 76 4.90 -6.95 -7.72
CA LEU A 76 4.18 -8.06 -8.36
C LEU A 76 2.99 -8.53 -7.53
N GLY A 77 2.11 -9.30 -8.15
CA GLY A 77 1.06 -10.07 -7.48
C GLY A 77 0.48 -11.11 -8.42
N VAL A 78 -0.30 -12.05 -7.88
CA VAL A 78 -0.99 -13.06 -8.68
C VAL A 78 -2.48 -12.76 -8.72
N THR A 79 -3.08 -12.73 -9.91
CA THR A 79 -4.51 -12.46 -10.09
C THR A 79 -5.24 -13.60 -10.78
N TRP A 80 -6.56 -13.71 -10.59
CA TRP A 80 -7.44 -14.72 -11.19
C TRP A 80 -8.80 -14.15 -11.61
N ASP A 81 -9.52 -14.87 -12.48
CA ASP A 81 -10.67 -14.32 -13.21
C ASP A 81 -11.87 -13.97 -12.32
N ASN A 82 -12.24 -14.88 -11.41
CA ASN A 82 -13.40 -14.67 -10.53
C ASN A 82 -12.95 -14.05 -9.22
N ALA A 83 -13.24 -12.76 -9.04
CA ALA A 83 -12.87 -12.05 -7.83
C ALA A 83 -13.48 -12.62 -6.55
N ALA A 84 -14.63 -13.31 -6.64
CA ALA A 84 -15.28 -13.99 -5.52
C ALA A 84 -14.72 -15.39 -5.21
N ALA A 85 -13.85 -15.94 -6.07
CA ALA A 85 -13.16 -17.18 -5.77
C ALA A 85 -12.02 -16.93 -4.79
N GLU A 86 -11.90 -17.77 -3.76
CA GLU A 86 -10.74 -17.79 -2.87
C GLU A 86 -9.60 -18.61 -3.48
N LEU A 87 -8.36 -18.21 -3.23
CA LEU A 87 -7.18 -18.98 -3.56
C LEU A 87 -6.80 -19.83 -2.33
N ASP A 88 -7.22 -21.09 -2.32
CA ASP A 88 -6.79 -22.07 -1.30
C ASP A 88 -5.44 -22.68 -1.71
N GLY A 89 -4.37 -22.05 -1.24
CA GLY A 89 -3.00 -22.44 -1.56
C GLY A 89 -1.95 -21.42 -1.13
N THR A 90 -0.69 -21.75 -1.39
CA THR A 90 0.45 -20.88 -1.08
C THR A 90 1.03 -20.33 -2.39
N VAL A 91 1.10 -19.01 -2.49
CA VAL A 91 1.82 -18.32 -3.57
C VAL A 91 3.22 -18.02 -3.07
N GLN A 92 4.23 -18.46 -3.82
CA GLN A 92 5.63 -18.18 -3.51
C GLN A 92 6.30 -17.55 -4.71
N VAL A 93 7.14 -16.56 -4.44
CA VAL A 93 7.86 -15.79 -5.46
C VAL A 93 9.33 -15.68 -5.11
N ARG A 94 10.16 -15.50 -6.13
CA ARG A 94 11.49 -14.94 -5.99
C ARG A 94 11.82 -14.10 -7.22
N THR A 95 12.63 -13.08 -7.02
CA THR A 95 12.95 -12.11 -8.07
C THR A 95 14.46 -11.96 -8.23
N ARG A 96 14.87 -11.55 -9.42
CA ARG A 96 16.24 -11.12 -9.68
C ARG A 96 16.30 -9.61 -9.58
N SER A 97 17.16 -9.10 -8.71
CA SER A 97 17.38 -7.67 -8.59
C SER A 97 18.03 -7.13 -9.87
N ALA A 98 17.43 -6.11 -10.46
CA ALA A 98 18.00 -5.39 -11.59
C ALA A 98 19.27 -4.60 -11.21
N ARG A 99 19.45 -4.30 -9.90
CA ARG A 99 20.62 -3.57 -9.39
C ARG A 99 21.85 -4.49 -9.24
N THR A 100 21.66 -5.72 -8.76
CA THR A 100 22.77 -6.62 -8.40
C THR A 100 22.88 -7.85 -9.28
N GLY A 101 21.85 -8.19 -10.05
CA GLY A 101 21.75 -9.45 -10.80
C GLY A 101 21.53 -10.69 -9.92
N ALA A 102 21.41 -10.52 -8.59
CA ALA A 102 21.22 -11.62 -7.66
C ALA A 102 19.74 -12.01 -7.52
N TRP A 103 19.48 -13.31 -7.34
CA TRP A 103 18.15 -13.82 -7.01
C TRP A 103 17.91 -13.75 -5.50
N SER A 104 16.69 -13.36 -5.12
CA SER A 104 16.23 -13.50 -3.74
C SER A 104 16.03 -14.99 -3.37
N GLY A 105 15.86 -15.22 -2.06
CA GLY A 105 15.19 -16.44 -1.59
C GLY A 105 13.73 -16.50 -2.04
N TRP A 106 13.11 -17.67 -1.90
CA TRP A 106 11.66 -17.79 -2.01
C TRP A 106 10.99 -17.10 -0.84
N GLN A 107 9.96 -16.33 -1.12
CA GLN A 107 9.11 -15.67 -0.12
C GLN A 107 7.65 -15.94 -0.44
N ASP A 108 6.84 -16.02 0.60
CA ASP A 108 5.40 -16.19 0.47
C ASP A 108 4.73 -14.85 0.12
N VAL A 109 3.66 -14.90 -0.66
CA VAL A 109 2.80 -13.76 -0.95
C VAL A 109 1.43 -14.06 -0.38
N GLU A 110 0.94 -13.19 0.47
CA GLU A 110 -0.37 -13.33 1.10
C GLU A 110 -1.46 -13.35 0.03
N ALA A 111 -2.28 -14.40 0.01
CA ALA A 111 -3.39 -14.53 -0.93
C ALA A 111 -4.61 -13.79 -0.36
N HIS A 112 -4.73 -12.49 -0.63
CA HIS A 112 -5.84 -11.67 -0.15
C HIS A 112 -7.16 -11.97 -0.89
N THR A 113 -8.26 -11.95 -0.14
CA THR A 113 -9.63 -11.67 -0.65
C THR A 113 -10.38 -10.73 0.28
N ASP A 114 -9.66 -10.10 1.21
CA ASP A 114 -10.14 -9.42 2.40
C ASP A 114 -10.18 -7.90 2.24
N ASP A 115 -9.13 -7.33 1.66
CA ASP A 115 -9.12 -5.95 1.16
C ASP A 115 -9.72 -5.98 -0.25
N THR A 116 -11.04 -5.81 -0.38
CA THR A 116 -11.70 -5.82 -1.69
C THR A 116 -12.97 -4.98 -1.65
N PRO A 117 -13.48 -4.51 -2.80
CA PRO A 117 -14.80 -3.90 -2.90
C PRO A 117 -15.90 -4.79 -2.31
N ASP A 118 -16.90 -4.19 -1.65
CA ASP A 118 -17.95 -4.94 -0.96
C ASP A 118 -18.76 -5.84 -1.91
N ALA A 119 -19.18 -7.00 -1.40
CA ALA A 119 -20.02 -7.93 -2.14
C ALA A 119 -21.32 -7.25 -2.61
N GLY A 120 -21.56 -7.26 -3.93
CA GLY A 120 -22.73 -6.65 -4.54
C GLY A 120 -22.64 -5.14 -4.79
N SER A 121 -21.52 -4.48 -4.45
CA SER A 121 -21.27 -3.10 -4.87
C SER A 121 -21.04 -3.01 -6.40
N PRO A 122 -21.34 -1.86 -7.05
CA PRO A 122 -21.05 -1.66 -8.47
C PRO A 122 -19.58 -1.96 -8.80
N GLU A 123 -18.66 -1.48 -7.95
CA GLU A 123 -17.23 -1.73 -8.07
C GLU A 123 -16.87 -3.21 -8.05
N ARG A 124 -17.53 -4.03 -7.22
CA ARG A 124 -17.28 -5.48 -7.15
C ARG A 124 -17.85 -6.25 -8.34
N THR A 125 -18.99 -5.79 -8.85
CA THR A 125 -19.72 -6.47 -9.95
C THR A 125 -19.32 -5.97 -11.34
N ALA A 126 -18.44 -4.97 -11.41
CA ALA A 126 -17.96 -4.42 -12.66
C ALA A 126 -17.32 -5.52 -13.54
N PRO A 127 -17.54 -5.50 -14.87
CA PRO A 127 -16.97 -6.49 -15.76
C PRO A 127 -15.45 -6.57 -15.67
N GLY A 128 -14.93 -7.78 -15.45
CA GLY A 128 -13.49 -8.05 -15.47
C GLY A 128 -12.75 -7.76 -14.16
N VAL A 129 -13.45 -7.44 -13.06
CA VAL A 129 -12.86 -7.41 -11.71
C VAL A 129 -12.24 -8.76 -11.38
N ARG A 130 -11.00 -8.73 -10.87
CA ARG A 130 -10.19 -9.92 -10.61
C ARG A 130 -9.94 -10.11 -9.13
N GLY A 131 -9.76 -11.35 -8.72
CA GLY A 131 -9.22 -11.66 -7.41
C GLY A 131 -7.70 -11.54 -7.47
N ALA A 132 -7.07 -11.18 -6.36
CA ALA A 132 -5.64 -10.85 -6.35
C ALA A 132 -5.01 -11.20 -5.00
N THR A 133 -3.75 -11.62 -5.02
CA THR A 133 -2.92 -11.63 -3.81
C THR A 133 -2.65 -10.21 -3.33
N ALA A 134 -2.01 -10.08 -2.16
CA ALA A 134 -1.28 -8.87 -1.79
C ALA A 134 -0.34 -8.44 -2.92
N PRO A 135 -0.25 -7.12 -3.17
CA PRO A 135 0.84 -6.59 -3.96
C PRO A 135 2.14 -6.70 -3.14
N LEU A 136 3.17 -7.35 -3.68
CA LEU A 136 4.48 -7.47 -3.04
C LEU A 136 5.47 -6.51 -3.69
N TRP A 137 6.04 -5.60 -2.90
CA TRP A 137 7.17 -4.78 -3.33
C TRP A 137 8.46 -5.62 -3.29
N VAL A 138 9.16 -5.64 -4.42
CA VAL A 138 10.40 -6.42 -4.58
C VAL A 138 11.60 -5.53 -4.95
N GLY A 139 11.37 -4.21 -5.05
CA GLY A 139 12.32 -3.26 -5.61
C GLY A 139 12.66 -3.55 -7.08
N PRO A 140 13.54 -2.74 -7.71
CA PRO A 140 13.86 -2.88 -9.13
C PRO A 140 14.34 -4.30 -9.47
N SER A 141 13.55 -5.00 -10.30
CA SER A 141 13.70 -6.40 -10.64
C SER A 141 13.52 -6.63 -12.13
N ASP A 142 14.21 -7.62 -12.70
CA ASP A 142 14.21 -7.91 -14.15
C ASP A 142 14.14 -9.41 -14.47
N GLY A 143 13.93 -10.24 -13.44
CA GLY A 143 13.69 -11.68 -13.53
C GLY A 143 12.75 -12.12 -12.43
N VAL A 144 11.94 -13.14 -12.69
CA VAL A 144 10.93 -13.63 -11.75
C VAL A 144 10.71 -15.12 -11.86
N GLN A 145 10.51 -15.77 -10.71
CA GLN A 145 9.94 -17.10 -10.63
C GLN A 145 8.78 -17.10 -9.65
N VAL A 146 7.68 -17.73 -10.03
CA VAL A 146 6.47 -17.83 -9.22
C VAL A 146 6.00 -19.27 -9.22
N ARG A 147 5.52 -19.74 -8.07
CA ARG A 147 4.80 -21.00 -7.95
C ARG A 147 3.58 -20.82 -7.05
N VAL A 148 2.46 -21.40 -7.48
CA VAL A 148 1.22 -21.50 -6.71
C VAL A 148 1.03 -22.97 -6.36
N LEU A 149 1.19 -23.28 -5.08
CA LEU A 149 1.01 -24.61 -4.51
C LEU A 149 -0.46 -24.72 -4.04
N PRO A 150 -1.25 -25.69 -4.51
CA PRO A 150 -2.59 -25.89 -3.97
C PRO A 150 -2.55 -26.29 -2.50
N GLY A 151 -3.59 -25.92 -1.74
CA GLY A 151 -3.77 -26.32 -0.35
C GLY A 151 -3.73 -27.84 -0.12
N ALA A 152 -3.62 -28.25 1.13
CA ALA A 152 -3.42 -29.65 1.54
C ALA A 152 -4.46 -30.62 0.97
N ASP A 153 -5.70 -30.16 0.76
CA ASP A 153 -6.81 -30.95 0.20
C ASP A 153 -6.79 -31.03 -1.34
N ARG A 154 -5.73 -30.54 -1.99
CA ARG A 154 -5.61 -30.37 -3.45
C ARG A 154 -6.79 -29.57 -4.02
N ALA A 155 -7.21 -28.55 -3.27
CA ALA A 155 -8.26 -27.63 -3.69
C ALA A 155 -7.98 -27.11 -5.11
N ARG A 156 -9.04 -27.00 -5.90
CA ARG A 156 -8.92 -26.55 -7.28
C ARG A 156 -8.57 -25.07 -7.26
N LEU A 157 -7.34 -24.76 -7.66
CA LEU A 157 -6.91 -23.37 -7.84
C LEU A 157 -7.87 -22.61 -8.79
N PRO A 158 -8.09 -21.30 -8.55
CA PRO A 158 -8.90 -20.47 -9.42
C PRO A 158 -8.45 -20.50 -10.89
N THR A 159 -9.39 -20.28 -11.81
CA THR A 159 -9.09 -20.19 -13.25
C THR A 159 -8.47 -18.85 -13.60
N GLY A 160 -7.70 -18.85 -14.69
CA GLY A 160 -7.09 -17.64 -15.23
C GLY A 160 -6.01 -17.03 -14.34
N LEU A 161 -5.35 -17.85 -13.50
CA LEU A 161 -4.18 -17.42 -12.74
C LEU A 161 -3.13 -16.82 -13.67
N ARG A 162 -2.69 -15.60 -13.34
CA ARG A 162 -1.61 -14.91 -14.01
C ARG A 162 -0.77 -14.14 -12.99
N LEU A 163 0.50 -13.98 -13.30
CA LEU A 163 1.38 -13.04 -12.63
C LEU A 163 1.18 -11.66 -13.25
N ASP A 164 0.91 -10.68 -12.42
CA ASP A 164 0.90 -9.25 -12.77
C ASP A 164 2.16 -8.60 -12.18
N MET A 165 2.94 -7.92 -13.02
CA MET A 165 4.17 -7.20 -12.65
C MET A 165 3.98 -5.73 -12.95
N VAL A 166 4.33 -4.87 -12.00
CA VAL A 166 4.10 -3.44 -12.03
C VAL A 166 5.43 -2.70 -11.99
N ASP A 167 5.59 -1.80 -12.95
CA ASP A 167 6.55 -0.72 -12.91
C ASP A 167 5.83 0.57 -12.47
N PRO A 168 6.23 1.18 -11.34
CA PRO A 168 5.63 2.41 -10.85
C PRO A 168 5.77 3.58 -11.82
N GLY A 169 6.70 3.51 -12.78
CA GLY A 169 7.10 4.66 -13.57
C GLY A 169 7.90 5.67 -12.75
N ASP A 170 8.32 6.72 -13.44
CA ASP A 170 9.03 7.82 -12.81
C ASP A 170 8.10 8.57 -11.83
N GLY A 171 8.67 9.10 -10.75
CA GLY A 171 7.95 10.02 -9.87
C GLY A 171 7.69 11.35 -10.57
N PRO A 172 7.00 12.30 -9.91
CA PRO A 172 6.92 13.66 -10.43
C PRO A 172 8.34 14.15 -10.73
N ALA A 173 8.59 14.56 -11.98
CA ALA A 173 9.88 15.12 -12.35
C ALA A 173 10.07 16.40 -11.53
N GLY A 174 11.18 16.53 -10.81
CA GLY A 174 11.49 17.76 -10.11
C GLY A 174 11.54 18.93 -11.10
N GLY A 175 10.54 19.82 -11.04
CA GLY A 175 10.48 21.05 -11.83
C GLY A 175 9.17 21.23 -12.59
N GLY A 176 8.35 22.18 -12.14
CA GLY A 176 7.16 22.69 -12.83
C GLY A 176 5.91 21.87 -12.54
N TYR A 177 5.29 22.10 -11.38
CA TYR A 177 3.88 21.82 -11.23
C TYR A 177 3.15 22.86 -12.09
N ASP A 178 2.45 22.41 -13.12
CA ASP A 178 1.44 23.26 -13.75
C ASP A 178 0.35 23.44 -12.67
N ASP A 179 0.31 24.62 -12.05
CA ASP A 179 -0.76 25.02 -11.11
C ASP A 179 -2.15 25.03 -11.78
N HIS A 180 -2.23 24.75 -13.09
CA HIS A 180 -3.46 24.69 -13.87
C HIS A 180 -4.14 23.31 -13.91
N ASP A 181 -3.58 22.27 -13.29
CA ASP A 181 -4.18 20.93 -13.25
C ASP A 181 -4.89 20.65 -11.91
N GLY A 182 -5.87 21.51 -11.58
CA GLY A 182 -7.11 21.05 -10.93
C GLY A 182 -7.24 21.22 -9.42
N TYR A 183 -7.14 22.47 -8.92
CA TYR A 183 -7.91 22.90 -7.74
C TYR A 183 -8.89 24.04 -8.07
N ASP A 184 -9.03 24.40 -9.36
CA ASP A 184 -10.01 25.35 -9.83
C ASP A 184 -11.34 24.61 -10.09
N ASP A 185 -12.36 24.97 -9.32
CA ASP A 185 -13.77 24.69 -9.62
C ASP A 185 -14.19 23.20 -9.62
N TYR A 186 -14.07 22.53 -8.47
CA TYR A 186 -15.05 21.47 -8.18
C TYR A 186 -16.34 22.15 -7.76
N ASP A 187 -17.19 22.44 -8.75
CA ASP A 187 -18.60 22.75 -8.58
C ASP A 187 -19.18 21.82 -7.49
N ASP A 188 -19.65 22.43 -6.39
CA ASP A 188 -20.27 21.75 -5.25
C ASP A 188 -21.68 21.24 -5.60
N GLY A 189 -22.08 21.34 -6.87
CA GLY A 189 -23.29 20.76 -7.45
C GLY A 189 -23.10 19.34 -7.98
N ASP A 190 -23.76 18.40 -7.32
CA ASP A 190 -24.47 17.29 -7.99
C ASP A 190 -23.72 16.06 -8.54
N ASP A 191 -22.39 15.91 -8.42
CA ASP A 191 -21.71 14.68 -8.88
C ASP A 191 -21.64 13.57 -7.79
N TYR A 192 -22.68 13.51 -6.95
CA TYR A 192 -22.91 12.50 -5.91
C TYR A 192 -23.83 11.40 -6.47
N ASP A 193 -23.32 10.18 -6.62
CA ASP A 193 -24.15 9.04 -6.99
C ASP A 193 -24.56 8.26 -5.73
N GLU A 194 -25.63 8.72 -5.04
CA GLU A 194 -26.18 7.99 -3.88
C GLU A 194 -26.72 6.60 -4.29
N ASP A 195 -27.11 6.44 -5.57
CA ASP A 195 -27.64 5.20 -6.13
C ASP A 195 -26.57 4.09 -6.27
N GLU A 196 -25.28 4.41 -6.11
CA GLU A 196 -24.18 3.43 -6.15
C GLU A 196 -23.86 2.78 -4.79
N LEU A 197 -24.52 3.20 -3.71
CA LEU A 197 -24.38 2.54 -2.41
C LEU A 197 -25.25 1.26 -2.35
N PRO A 198 -24.79 0.16 -1.71
CA PRO A 198 -25.63 -1.01 -1.51
C PRO A 198 -26.94 -0.66 -0.77
N ASP A 199 -28.08 -1.06 -1.34
CA ASP A 199 -29.47 -0.73 -0.92
C ASP A 199 -29.82 -0.88 0.58
N ASP A 200 -29.00 -1.53 1.41
CA ASP A 200 -29.30 -1.72 2.86
C ASP A 200 -28.65 -0.69 3.81
N LEU A 201 -27.85 0.23 3.28
CA LEU A 201 -27.05 1.18 4.09
C LEU A 201 -27.60 2.62 4.12
N THR A 202 -28.71 2.89 3.43
CA THR A 202 -29.35 4.20 3.34
C THR A 202 -30.36 4.41 4.46
N GLY A 203 -29.87 4.71 5.67
CA GLY A 203 -30.73 5.29 6.71
C GLY A 203 -31.00 6.78 6.42
N GLU A 204 -32.26 7.15 6.14
CA GLU A 204 -32.76 8.53 6.01
C GLU A 204 -32.23 9.46 7.09
N MET A 205 -31.85 10.70 6.75
CA MET A 205 -32.01 11.86 7.65
C MET A 205 -32.05 13.19 6.90
N THR A 206 -32.84 14.09 7.48
CA THR A 206 -33.23 15.45 7.10
C THR A 206 -32.08 16.47 7.13
N ALA A 207 -32.04 17.34 6.12
CA ALA A 207 -31.10 18.44 5.97
C ALA A 207 -31.38 19.61 6.92
N ALA A 208 -30.32 20.34 7.29
CA ALA A 208 -30.40 21.68 7.87
C ALA A 208 -29.42 22.61 7.13
N ASP A 209 -29.96 23.75 6.70
CA ASP A 209 -29.40 24.86 5.92
C ASP A 209 -28.06 25.44 6.41
N GLN A 210 -27.29 25.95 5.45
CA GLN A 210 -26.28 27.02 5.61
C GLN A 210 -26.50 28.07 4.50
N PRO A 211 -26.37 29.39 4.77
CA PRO A 211 -26.39 30.43 3.74
C PRO A 211 -24.99 30.77 3.19
N SER A 212 -24.98 31.37 2.00
CA SER A 212 -23.85 31.64 1.09
C SER A 212 -23.24 33.07 1.15
N ASP A 213 -22.12 33.19 0.41
CA ASP A 213 -21.45 34.37 -0.19
C ASP A 213 -20.38 35.09 0.67
N GLU A 214 -19.19 35.50 0.21
CA GLU A 214 -18.72 36.10 -1.07
C GLU A 214 -17.18 35.86 -1.32
N ALA A 215 -16.70 36.12 -2.56
CA ALA A 215 -15.30 36.01 -3.04
C ALA A 215 -14.61 37.41 -3.24
N PRO A 216 -13.43 37.54 -3.89
CA PRO A 216 -12.08 37.25 -3.39
C PRO A 216 -11.13 38.49 -3.49
N THR A 217 -9.88 38.38 -3.00
CA THR A 217 -8.78 39.31 -3.38
C THR A 217 -7.46 38.59 -3.62
N GLU A 218 -6.85 38.88 -4.77
CA GLU A 218 -5.51 38.48 -5.25
C GLU A 218 -4.36 38.88 -4.31
N VAL A 219 -3.28 38.07 -4.28
CA VAL A 219 -1.90 38.56 -4.07
C VAL A 219 -0.82 37.59 -4.58
N ASP A 220 0.25 38.20 -5.11
CA ASP A 220 1.45 37.73 -5.82
C ASP A 220 2.28 36.56 -5.23
N GLU A 221 2.94 35.84 -6.15
CA GLU A 221 4.00 34.84 -5.94
C GLU A 221 5.30 35.40 -5.33
N PRO A 222 6.13 34.52 -4.74
CA PRO A 222 7.45 34.37 -5.37
C PRO A 222 7.95 32.92 -5.54
N ASP A 223 8.62 32.77 -6.67
CA ASP A 223 9.33 31.64 -7.26
C ASP A 223 10.42 31.02 -6.35
N GLY A 224 10.31 29.72 -6.12
CA GLY A 224 11.28 28.84 -5.45
C GLY A 224 11.02 27.38 -5.87
N PRO A 225 12.02 26.47 -5.81
CA PRO A 225 11.83 25.11 -6.28
C PRO A 225 10.66 24.45 -5.53
N ALA A 226 9.59 24.17 -6.25
CA ALA A 226 8.34 23.73 -5.67
C ALA A 226 8.52 22.37 -4.97
N GLU A 227 8.25 22.35 -3.66
CA GLU A 227 8.04 21.10 -2.92
C GLU A 227 6.81 20.38 -3.52
N PRO A 228 6.73 19.04 -3.45
CA PRO A 228 5.54 18.32 -3.90
C PRO A 228 4.29 18.90 -3.24
N PRO A 229 3.15 18.99 -3.96
CA PRO A 229 1.92 19.51 -3.40
C PRO A 229 1.56 18.66 -2.17
N VAL A 230 1.56 19.34 -1.05
CA VAL A 230 1.36 18.78 0.28
C VAL A 230 0.31 19.65 0.92
N LEU A 231 -0.68 19.03 1.55
CA LEU A 231 -1.56 19.77 2.43
C LEU A 231 -0.80 20.08 3.72
N PRO A 232 -0.46 21.34 4.00
CA PRO A 232 0.29 21.69 5.19
C PRO A 232 -0.57 21.48 6.44
N PRO A 233 0.06 21.34 7.62
CA PRO A 233 -0.68 21.46 8.88
C PRO A 233 -1.39 22.82 8.94
N VAL A 234 -2.61 22.86 9.48
CA VAL A 234 -3.33 24.13 9.71
C VAL A 234 -2.54 24.95 10.74
N SER A 235 -2.41 26.25 10.51
CA SER A 235 -1.63 27.13 11.39
C SER A 235 -2.30 27.30 12.77
N LYS A 236 -1.51 27.55 13.82
CA LYS A 236 -2.05 27.84 15.17
C LYS A 236 -2.95 29.08 15.20
N GLU A 237 -2.78 30.00 14.26
CA GLU A 237 -3.53 31.27 14.19
C GLU A 237 -4.95 31.05 13.65
N GLU A 238 -5.13 30.19 12.64
CA GLU A 238 -6.46 29.69 12.23
C GLU A 238 -7.13 28.85 13.32
N GLU A 239 -6.35 28.05 14.07
CA GLU A 239 -6.85 27.26 15.20
C GLU A 239 -7.39 28.16 16.32
N THR A 240 -6.75 29.31 16.59
CA THR A 240 -7.20 30.24 17.64
C THR A 240 -8.42 31.09 17.28
N ALA A 241 -8.65 31.39 16.00
CA ALA A 241 -9.80 32.20 15.57
C ALA A 241 -11.16 31.53 15.86
N GLU A 242 -11.19 30.20 16.04
CA GLU A 242 -12.40 29.43 16.41
C GLU A 242 -12.47 29.01 17.90
N THR A 243 -11.53 29.44 18.77
CA THR A 243 -11.41 28.88 20.13
C THR A 243 -12.32 29.50 21.19
N GLY A 244 -13.62 29.23 21.06
CA GLY A 244 -14.49 29.01 22.22
C GLY A 244 -14.62 27.50 22.47
N ARG A 245 -13.68 26.85 23.19
CA ARG A 245 -13.60 25.37 23.35
C ARG A 245 -14.07 24.63 22.07
N GLY A 246 -13.25 24.73 21.03
CA GLY A 246 -13.54 24.16 19.71
C GLY A 246 -13.85 22.65 19.76
N PRO A 247 -14.44 22.10 18.68
CA PRO A 247 -14.77 20.68 18.59
C PRO A 247 -13.52 19.80 18.80
N TYR A 248 -13.67 18.61 19.40
CA TYR A 248 -12.61 17.62 19.64
C TYR A 248 -12.04 17.07 18.30
N ILE A 249 -11.28 17.92 17.59
CA ILE A 249 -10.68 17.67 16.28
C ILE A 249 -9.18 17.87 16.44
N GLY A 250 -8.39 16.83 16.16
CA GLY A 250 -6.94 16.97 16.16
C GLY A 250 -6.46 17.79 14.98
N ALA A 251 -5.30 18.45 15.09
CA ALA A 251 -4.73 19.22 13.99
C ALA A 251 -4.53 18.36 12.73
N ARG A 252 -4.83 18.92 11.55
CA ARG A 252 -4.59 18.24 10.27
C ARG A 252 -3.10 17.91 10.14
N PRO A 253 -2.71 16.64 9.97
CA PRO A 253 -1.31 16.33 9.70
C PRO A 253 -0.92 16.74 8.29
N ARG A 254 0.39 16.80 8.03
CA ARG A 254 0.92 16.90 6.67
C ARG A 254 0.46 15.69 5.85
N ILE A 255 -0.18 15.91 4.71
CA ILE A 255 -0.62 14.85 3.78
C ILE A 255 -0.02 15.12 2.40
N ILE A 256 0.73 14.14 1.87
CA ILE A 256 1.21 14.13 0.50
C ILE A 256 0.00 13.80 -0.39
N THR A 257 -0.38 14.74 -1.24
CA THR A 257 -1.55 14.60 -2.12
C THR A 257 -1.29 13.58 -3.21
N ARG A 258 -2.35 13.20 -3.93
CA ARG A 258 -2.25 12.36 -5.12
C ARG A 258 -1.27 12.89 -6.15
N SER A 259 -1.33 14.19 -6.49
CA SER A 259 -0.33 14.81 -7.35
C SER A 259 1.07 14.77 -6.73
N GLY A 260 1.18 14.94 -5.41
CA GLY A 260 2.43 14.93 -4.66
C GLY A 260 3.21 13.63 -4.78
N TRP A 261 2.55 12.47 -4.73
CA TRP A 261 3.19 11.17 -4.92
C TRP A 261 3.20 10.68 -6.38
N GLY A 262 2.69 11.47 -7.32
CA GLY A 262 2.68 11.17 -8.75
C GLY A 262 1.56 10.23 -9.19
N ALA A 263 0.36 10.36 -8.63
CA ALA A 263 -0.81 9.62 -9.08
C ALA A 263 -1.15 9.92 -10.54
N ASN A 264 -1.27 8.87 -11.36
CA ASN A 264 -1.82 9.02 -12.70
C ASN A 264 -3.36 8.94 -12.63
N GLU A 265 -4.02 10.08 -12.50
CA GLU A 265 -5.48 10.20 -12.38
C GLU A 265 -6.25 9.59 -13.56
N LYS A 266 -5.59 9.37 -14.71
CA LYS A 266 -6.21 8.69 -15.88
C LYS A 266 -6.43 7.19 -15.66
N LEU A 267 -5.84 6.59 -14.62
CA LEU A 267 -6.06 5.18 -14.32
C LEU A 267 -7.41 4.95 -13.64
N ARG A 268 -7.77 5.80 -12.67
CA ARG A 268 -8.98 5.62 -11.86
C ARG A 268 -10.25 6.02 -12.63
N GLU A 269 -11.38 5.58 -12.10
CA GLU A 269 -12.67 6.17 -12.48
C GLU A 269 -12.79 7.63 -12.00
N ARG A 270 -13.59 8.41 -12.73
CA ARG A 270 -13.71 9.86 -12.50
C ARG A 270 -14.58 10.20 -11.30
N LYS A 271 -15.69 9.48 -11.13
CA LYS A 271 -16.69 9.73 -10.08
C LYS A 271 -16.21 9.28 -8.70
N PHE A 272 -16.68 9.97 -7.68
CA PHE A 272 -16.48 9.60 -6.29
C PHE A 272 -17.76 9.04 -5.69
N VAL A 273 -17.61 8.06 -4.79
CA VAL A 273 -18.73 7.57 -3.99
C VAL A 273 -18.47 7.96 -2.55
N TYR A 274 -19.42 8.63 -1.92
CA TYR A 274 -19.31 9.08 -0.54
C TYR A 274 -20.27 8.34 0.37
N THR A 275 -19.84 8.16 1.61
CA THR A 275 -20.69 7.69 2.70
C THR A 275 -21.07 8.88 3.58
N LYS A 276 -22.05 8.69 4.47
CA LYS A 276 -22.54 9.79 5.32
C LYS A 276 -21.56 10.24 6.41
N THR A 277 -20.60 9.40 6.82
CA THR A 277 -19.75 9.65 7.99
C THR A 277 -18.58 8.68 8.03
N VAL A 278 -17.52 8.98 8.78
CA VAL A 278 -16.54 7.98 9.22
C VAL A 278 -16.78 7.66 10.71
N LYS A 279 -17.05 6.40 11.04
CA LYS A 279 -17.25 5.93 12.42
C LYS A 279 -16.07 5.14 12.97
N VAL A 280 -15.37 4.43 12.09
CA VAL A 280 -14.28 3.52 12.43
C VAL A 280 -13.12 3.74 11.47
N VAL A 281 -11.89 3.71 11.99
CA VAL A 281 -10.66 3.53 11.23
C VAL A 281 -10.30 2.06 11.26
N PHE A 282 -10.19 1.43 10.10
CA PHE A 282 -9.55 0.13 9.97
C PHE A 282 -8.07 0.34 9.62
N VAL A 283 -7.19 -0.06 10.52
CA VAL A 283 -5.74 -0.05 10.32
C VAL A 283 -5.34 -1.36 9.66
N HIS A 284 -4.56 -1.20 8.59
CA HIS A 284 -4.04 -2.25 7.73
C HIS A 284 -2.52 -2.23 7.70
N HIS A 285 -1.92 -3.36 7.34
CA HIS A 285 -0.63 -3.34 6.68
C HIS A 285 -0.84 -3.50 5.17
N SER A 286 0.12 -3.15 4.33
CA SER A 286 0.01 -3.40 2.88
C SER A 286 0.46 -4.81 2.45
N ALA A 287 1.11 -5.54 3.36
CA ALA A 287 1.79 -6.82 3.11
C ALA A 287 2.84 -6.76 1.98
N THR A 288 3.34 -5.55 1.66
CA THR A 288 4.30 -5.34 0.57
C THR A 288 5.74 -5.70 0.93
N GLY A 289 6.04 -6.01 2.20
CA GLY A 289 7.39 -6.13 2.74
C GLY A 289 8.02 -4.80 3.17
N ASN A 290 9.05 -4.87 4.02
CA ASN A 290 9.63 -3.72 4.74
C ASN A 290 10.95 -3.17 4.15
N ASN A 291 11.48 -3.81 3.09
CA ASN A 291 12.83 -3.56 2.58
C ASN A 291 12.92 -2.43 1.54
N TYR A 292 11.93 -1.55 1.46
CA TYR A 292 11.95 -0.34 0.63
C TYR A 292 12.64 0.81 1.38
N ASP A 293 13.31 1.73 0.68
CA ASP A 293 13.86 2.95 1.30
C ASP A 293 12.76 4.03 1.44
N CYS A 294 12.88 5.00 2.36
CA CYS A 294 11.88 6.08 2.49
C CYS A 294 11.64 6.80 1.15
N ASP A 295 12.70 6.98 0.35
CA ASP A 295 12.64 7.62 -0.96
C ASP A 295 11.91 6.77 -2.02
N ASP A 296 11.76 5.46 -1.78
CA ASP A 296 10.96 4.57 -2.63
C ASP A 296 9.47 4.59 -2.26
N ALA A 297 9.07 5.20 -1.12
CA ALA A 297 7.70 5.09 -0.60
C ALA A 297 6.63 5.56 -1.59
N GLU A 298 6.86 6.66 -2.30
CA GLU A 298 5.94 7.13 -3.35
C GLU A 298 5.82 6.13 -4.50
N ALA A 299 6.92 5.47 -4.88
CA ALA A 299 6.92 4.43 -5.90
C ALA A 299 6.17 3.17 -5.42
N VAL A 300 6.25 2.84 -4.13
CA VAL A 300 5.43 1.78 -3.52
C VAL A 300 3.95 2.15 -3.63
N VAL A 301 3.55 3.36 -3.25
CA VAL A 301 2.16 3.85 -3.34
C VAL A 301 1.65 3.82 -4.78
N ARG A 302 2.42 4.36 -5.74
CA ARG A 302 2.08 4.29 -7.18
C ARG A 302 1.91 2.85 -7.67
N SER A 303 2.75 1.94 -7.18
CA SER A 303 2.66 0.52 -7.56
C SER A 303 1.40 -0.14 -7.01
N ILE A 304 1.03 0.10 -5.76
CA ILE A 304 -0.21 -0.42 -5.16
C ILE A 304 -1.42 0.15 -5.91
N TYR A 305 -1.44 1.46 -6.16
CA TYR A 305 -2.50 2.11 -6.94
C TYR A 305 -2.68 1.45 -8.30
N ARG A 306 -1.58 1.30 -9.05
CA ARG A 306 -1.61 0.67 -10.37
C ARG A 306 -2.03 -0.80 -10.28
N PHE A 307 -1.59 -1.54 -9.28
CA PHE A 307 -1.99 -2.93 -9.09
C PHE A 307 -3.51 -3.05 -8.86
N HIS A 308 -4.07 -2.25 -7.95
CA HIS A 308 -5.52 -2.25 -7.71
C HIS A 308 -6.32 -1.92 -8.99
N VAL A 309 -5.90 -0.93 -9.76
CA VAL A 309 -6.68 -0.47 -10.92
C VAL A 309 -6.41 -1.28 -12.20
N LYS A 310 -5.16 -1.65 -12.47
CA LYS A 310 -4.77 -2.33 -13.73
C LYS A 310 -4.70 -3.84 -13.61
N SER A 311 -4.49 -4.37 -12.41
CA SER A 311 -4.40 -5.82 -12.18
C SER A 311 -5.66 -6.36 -11.52
N SER A 312 -6.18 -5.71 -10.48
CA SER A 312 -7.44 -6.11 -9.81
C SER A 312 -8.69 -5.52 -10.47
N HIS A 313 -8.52 -4.50 -11.32
CA HIS A 313 -9.59 -3.79 -12.03
C HIS A 313 -10.59 -3.08 -11.10
N TRP A 314 -10.08 -2.56 -9.98
CA TRP A 314 -10.86 -1.70 -9.08
C TRP A 314 -10.95 -0.26 -9.61
N ARG A 315 -11.86 0.53 -9.05
CA ARG A 315 -12.11 1.91 -9.49
C ARG A 315 -10.96 2.85 -9.16
N ASP A 316 -10.28 2.60 -8.05
CA ASP A 316 -9.14 3.36 -7.53
C ASP A 316 -8.36 2.48 -6.53
N ILE A 317 -7.30 3.00 -5.91
CA ILE A 317 -6.68 2.40 -4.73
C ILE A 317 -7.74 2.18 -3.62
N GLY A 318 -7.71 1.02 -2.96
CA GLY A 318 -8.75 0.63 -2.01
C GLY A 318 -8.68 1.32 -0.65
N TYR A 319 -7.51 1.78 -0.23
CA TYR A 319 -7.31 2.47 1.06
C TYR A 319 -7.60 3.96 0.92
N ASN A 320 -8.17 4.57 1.96
CA ASN A 320 -8.38 6.03 2.01
C ASN A 320 -7.06 6.78 2.20
N PHE A 321 -6.14 6.21 3.00
CA PHE A 321 -4.81 6.76 3.24
C PHE A 321 -3.78 5.65 3.37
N LEU A 322 -2.51 6.01 3.13
CA LEU A 322 -1.37 5.14 3.36
C LEU A 322 -0.34 5.85 4.24
N VAL A 323 0.40 5.10 5.04
CA VAL A 323 1.44 5.62 5.94
C VAL A 323 2.72 4.81 5.75
N ASP A 324 3.84 5.46 5.46
CA ASP A 324 5.12 4.75 5.37
C ASP A 324 5.82 4.59 6.74
N LYS A 325 6.86 3.75 6.79
CA LYS A 325 7.71 3.57 7.99
C LYS A 325 8.46 4.84 8.41
N CYS A 326 8.45 5.90 7.62
CA CYS A 326 9.15 7.16 7.85
C CYS A 326 8.20 8.24 8.41
N GLY A 327 6.89 7.94 8.49
CA GLY A 327 5.85 8.80 9.03
C GLY A 327 5.20 9.73 8.01
N ASN A 328 5.45 9.53 6.70
CA ASN A 328 4.72 10.24 5.66
C ASN A 328 3.31 9.67 5.54
N ILE A 329 2.33 10.57 5.36
CA ILE A 329 0.94 10.21 5.11
C ILE A 329 0.61 10.55 3.67
N TYR A 330 0.05 9.59 2.94
CA TYR A 330 -0.32 9.73 1.54
C TYR A 330 -1.84 9.69 1.41
N GLU A 331 -2.38 10.62 0.62
CA GLU A 331 -3.76 10.51 0.14
C GLU A 331 -3.89 9.25 -0.73
N GLY A 332 -4.81 8.35 -0.36
CA GLY A 332 -5.15 7.15 -1.11
C GLY A 332 -6.31 7.43 -2.05
N ARG A 333 -7.48 6.85 -1.78
CA ARG A 333 -8.67 6.97 -2.62
C ARG A 333 -9.09 8.44 -2.80
N ALA A 334 -9.22 8.84 -4.07
CA ALA A 334 -9.43 10.23 -4.48
C ALA A 334 -10.73 10.84 -3.93
N GLY A 335 -10.71 12.14 -3.63
CA GLY A 335 -11.84 12.87 -3.04
C GLY A 335 -12.00 12.65 -1.53
N GLY A 336 -11.15 11.83 -0.92
CA GLY A 336 -11.33 11.34 0.45
C GLY A 336 -10.70 12.17 1.56
N VAL A 337 -9.91 13.20 1.26
CA VAL A 337 -9.10 13.86 2.29
C VAL A 337 -9.95 14.41 3.43
N THR A 338 -10.94 15.26 3.14
CA THR A 338 -11.88 15.80 4.14
C THR A 338 -13.22 15.06 4.15
N LYS A 339 -13.68 14.52 3.01
CA LYS A 339 -14.97 13.81 2.87
C LYS A 339 -14.88 12.31 3.20
N ALA A 340 -16.02 11.65 3.47
CA ALA A 340 -16.08 10.23 3.84
C ALA A 340 -16.16 9.31 2.60
N VAL A 341 -15.15 9.35 1.73
CA VAL A 341 -15.13 8.56 0.49
C VAL A 341 -15.17 7.06 0.78
N TYR A 342 -16.01 6.34 0.02
CA TYR A 342 -16.22 4.91 0.13
C TYR A 342 -15.01 4.13 -0.40
N GLY A 343 -14.39 3.34 0.48
CA GLY A 343 -13.19 2.57 0.20
C GLY A 343 -13.43 1.18 -0.39
N ALA A 344 -12.34 0.42 -0.51
CA ALA A 344 -12.32 -1.00 -0.88
C ALA A 344 -11.22 -1.74 -0.08
N HIS A 345 -11.18 -1.47 1.22
CA HIS A 345 -10.14 -1.92 2.14
C HIS A 345 -10.63 -2.93 3.18
N THR A 346 -11.93 -3.08 3.44
CA THR A 346 -12.39 -4.03 4.47
C THR A 346 -13.72 -4.59 4.03
N LEU A 347 -13.69 -5.75 3.38
CA LEU A 347 -14.87 -6.39 2.83
C LEU A 347 -15.96 -6.55 3.91
N GLY A 348 -17.12 -5.95 3.64
CA GLY A 348 -18.28 -5.91 4.51
C GLY A 348 -18.34 -4.69 5.43
N PHE A 349 -17.29 -3.87 5.49
CA PHE A 349 -17.25 -2.66 6.33
C PHE A 349 -16.59 -1.46 5.63
N ASN A 350 -16.56 -1.43 4.29
CA ASN A 350 -16.07 -0.27 3.53
C ASN A 350 -16.95 0.99 3.73
N SER A 351 -18.22 0.80 4.11
CA SER A 351 -19.12 1.92 4.42
C SER A 351 -18.96 2.41 5.85
N SER A 352 -19.10 3.73 6.04
CA SER A 352 -18.99 4.40 7.35
C SER A 352 -17.63 4.21 8.04
N SER A 353 -16.57 3.96 7.28
CA SER A 353 -15.23 3.74 7.80
C SER A 353 -14.18 4.39 6.90
N MET A 354 -12.93 4.41 7.37
CA MET A 354 -11.78 4.67 6.54
C MET A 354 -10.71 3.59 6.73
N GLY A 355 -10.02 3.24 5.64
CA GLY A 355 -8.88 2.34 5.66
C GLY A 355 -7.57 3.12 5.65
N VAL A 356 -6.67 2.79 6.59
CA VAL A 356 -5.31 3.31 6.65
C VAL A 356 -4.33 2.15 6.50
N ALA A 357 -3.63 2.07 5.37
CA ALA A 357 -2.61 1.05 5.14
C ALA A 357 -1.23 1.54 5.56
N VAL A 358 -0.64 0.89 6.56
CA VAL A 358 0.77 1.10 6.91
C VAL A 358 1.62 0.26 5.97
N LEU A 359 2.47 0.91 5.17
CA LEU A 359 3.28 0.26 4.16
C LEU A 359 4.30 -0.69 4.81
N GLY A 360 4.12 -1.99 4.59
CA GLY A 360 4.96 -3.00 5.17
C GLY A 360 4.22 -4.29 5.52
N THR A 361 4.94 -5.17 6.20
CA THR A 361 4.44 -6.42 6.79
C THR A 361 4.81 -6.43 8.27
N TYR A 362 3.82 -6.39 9.15
CA TYR A 362 4.01 -6.24 10.60
C TYR A 362 3.57 -7.47 11.41
N SER A 363 3.64 -8.67 10.80
CA SER A 363 3.34 -9.92 11.51
C SER A 363 4.39 -10.26 12.56
N THR A 364 5.63 -9.82 12.37
CA THR A 364 6.75 -10.02 13.33
C THR A 364 7.67 -8.80 13.43
N ASP A 365 7.70 -7.94 12.41
CA ASP A 365 8.42 -6.68 12.47
C ASP A 365 7.57 -5.62 13.18
N GLN A 366 8.21 -4.84 14.03
CA GLN A 366 7.57 -3.74 14.76
C GLN A 366 7.37 -2.50 13.86
N PRO A 367 6.19 -1.85 13.89
CA PRO A 367 6.01 -0.58 13.21
C PRO A 367 6.93 0.50 13.82
N SER A 368 7.40 1.41 12.98
CA SER A 368 8.23 2.52 13.49
C SER A 368 7.39 3.47 14.34
N ALA A 369 8.03 4.13 15.31
CA ALA A 369 7.38 5.18 16.09
C ALA A 369 6.87 6.34 15.20
N ALA A 370 7.51 6.58 14.06
CA ALA A 370 7.06 7.58 13.09
C ALA A 370 5.75 7.18 12.41
N ALA A 371 5.63 5.92 11.98
CA ALA A 371 4.40 5.38 11.40
C ALA A 371 3.24 5.40 12.39
N LEU A 372 3.45 4.93 13.63
CA LEU A 372 2.41 4.96 14.68
C LEU A 372 1.94 6.38 15.00
N ARG A 373 2.87 7.34 15.05
CA ARG A 373 2.54 8.76 15.25
C ARG A 373 1.70 9.30 14.09
N ALA A 374 2.08 9.00 12.86
CA ALA A 374 1.35 9.42 11.66
C ALA A 374 -0.08 8.84 11.63
N VAL A 375 -0.25 7.55 11.92
CA VAL A 375 -1.58 6.92 12.06
C VAL A 375 -2.40 7.60 13.16
N SER A 376 -1.78 7.93 14.30
CA SER A 376 -2.46 8.60 15.41
C SER A 376 -2.92 10.02 15.04
N GLN A 377 -2.06 10.81 14.40
CA GLN A 377 -2.38 12.17 13.95
C GLN A 377 -3.48 12.18 12.88
N LEU A 378 -3.37 11.30 11.88
CA LEU A 378 -4.38 11.14 10.84
C LEU A 378 -5.73 10.72 11.43
N SER A 379 -5.73 9.74 12.34
CA SER A 379 -6.93 9.26 13.00
C SER A 379 -7.57 10.36 13.86
N ALA A 380 -6.77 11.08 14.65
CA ALA A 380 -7.25 12.17 15.50
C ALA A 380 -7.99 13.26 14.68
N TRP A 381 -7.36 13.70 13.59
CA TRP A 381 -7.94 14.71 12.71
C TRP A 381 -9.19 14.19 11.99
N LYS A 382 -9.07 13.08 11.26
CA LYS A 382 -10.14 12.58 10.39
C LYS A 382 -11.36 12.12 11.20
N LEU A 383 -11.17 11.43 12.33
CA LEU A 383 -12.28 11.08 13.23
C LEU A 383 -12.91 12.32 13.88
N GLY A 384 -12.10 13.35 14.14
CA GLY A 384 -12.54 14.63 14.67
C GLY A 384 -13.55 15.33 13.76
N LEU A 385 -13.28 15.35 12.45
CA LEU A 385 -14.21 15.89 11.43
C LEU A 385 -15.61 15.25 11.49
N PHE A 386 -15.71 14.03 12.01
CA PHE A 386 -16.99 13.29 12.15
C PHE A 386 -17.41 13.08 13.62
N GLY A 387 -16.84 13.85 14.55
CA GLY A 387 -17.21 13.85 15.97
C GLY A 387 -16.98 12.52 16.70
N ARG A 388 -15.98 11.73 16.28
CA ARG A 388 -15.67 10.42 16.88
C ARG A 388 -14.53 10.52 17.89
N ASN A 389 -14.72 9.87 19.05
CA ASN A 389 -13.67 9.67 20.06
C ASN A 389 -12.83 8.42 19.70
N PRO A 390 -11.50 8.54 19.48
CA PRO A 390 -10.60 7.43 19.17
C PRO A 390 -10.61 6.27 20.18
N GLU A 391 -10.79 6.54 21.48
CA GLU A 391 -10.87 5.50 22.53
C GLU A 391 -12.26 4.84 22.61
N GLY A 392 -13.24 5.41 21.90
CA GLY A 392 -14.61 4.97 21.91
C GLY A 392 -14.87 3.66 21.16
N THR A 393 -16.15 3.36 21.02
CA THR A 393 -16.64 2.24 20.21
C THR A 393 -17.73 2.72 19.27
N ALA A 394 -17.84 2.09 18.10
CA ALA A 394 -18.91 2.35 17.15
C ALA A 394 -19.50 1.03 16.63
N THR A 395 -20.78 1.06 16.24
CA THR A 395 -21.45 -0.09 15.63
C THR A 395 -21.60 0.15 14.13
N LEU A 396 -21.12 -0.80 13.34
CA LEU A 396 -21.30 -0.84 11.88
C LEU A 396 -22.26 -1.95 11.48
N LEU A 397 -22.92 -1.80 10.34
CA LEU A 397 -23.71 -2.85 9.71
C LEU A 397 -22.80 -3.58 8.72
N SER A 398 -22.71 -4.91 8.83
CA SER A 398 -21.91 -5.72 7.90
C SER A 398 -22.60 -5.80 6.54
N GLY A 399 -21.90 -5.43 5.47
CA GLY A 399 -22.24 -5.72 4.08
C GLY A 399 -22.02 -7.19 3.69
N GLY A 400 -21.42 -7.99 4.59
CA GLY A 400 -21.09 -9.40 4.38
C GLY A 400 -19.59 -9.63 4.21
N SER A 401 -19.03 -10.46 5.08
CA SER A 401 -17.64 -10.90 5.07
C SER A 401 -17.53 -12.39 5.44
N ASN A 402 -16.34 -12.97 5.35
CA ASN A 402 -16.10 -14.34 5.83
C ASN A 402 -16.14 -14.48 7.37
N LYS A 403 -16.21 -13.36 8.09
CA LYS A 403 -16.32 -13.30 9.55
C LYS A 403 -17.73 -12.96 10.01
N TYR A 404 -18.40 -12.03 9.33
CA TYR A 404 -19.72 -11.53 9.70
C TYR A 404 -20.68 -11.56 8.51
N ARG A 405 -21.81 -12.24 8.67
CA ARG A 405 -22.88 -12.26 7.66
C ARG A 405 -23.42 -10.86 7.39
N LYS A 406 -23.91 -10.63 6.17
CA LYS A 406 -24.59 -9.40 5.78
C LYS A 406 -25.77 -9.10 6.72
N GLY A 407 -25.98 -7.82 7.04
CA GLY A 407 -27.05 -7.34 7.92
C GLY A 407 -26.76 -7.47 9.42
N VAL A 408 -25.62 -8.04 9.82
CA VAL A 408 -25.24 -8.13 11.24
C VAL A 408 -24.65 -6.81 11.72
N ARG A 409 -25.15 -6.29 12.85
CA ARG A 409 -24.56 -5.15 13.56
C ARG A 409 -23.37 -5.60 14.41
N VAL A 410 -22.19 -5.05 14.14
CA VAL A 410 -20.94 -5.41 14.82
C VAL A 410 -20.38 -4.18 15.53
N LYS A 411 -20.00 -4.35 16.79
CA LYS A 411 -19.40 -3.29 17.61
C LYS A 411 -17.88 -3.37 17.50
N PHE A 412 -17.26 -2.27 17.09
CA PHE A 412 -15.82 -2.10 16.95
C PHE A 412 -15.29 -1.07 17.94
N LYS A 413 -13.98 -1.11 18.18
CA LYS A 413 -13.25 0.06 18.66
C LYS A 413 -13.21 1.09 17.52
N VAL A 414 -13.22 2.38 17.85
CA VAL A 414 -13.24 3.43 16.82
C VAL A 414 -11.97 3.40 15.96
N ILE A 415 -10.83 2.99 16.51
CA ILE A 415 -9.68 2.53 15.73
C ILE A 415 -9.61 1.02 15.91
N SER A 416 -9.71 0.25 14.83
CA SER A 416 -9.74 -1.21 14.83
C SER A 416 -8.74 -1.75 13.82
N GLY A 417 -8.25 -2.97 14.02
CA GLY A 417 -7.41 -3.64 13.02
C GLY A 417 -8.28 -4.29 11.96
N HIS A 418 -7.75 -4.53 10.76
CA HIS A 418 -8.52 -5.22 9.73
C HIS A 418 -9.08 -6.58 10.19
N ARG A 419 -8.26 -7.39 10.87
CA ARG A 419 -8.66 -8.66 11.50
C ARG A 419 -9.86 -8.57 12.46
N ASP A 420 -10.23 -7.36 12.92
CA ASP A 420 -11.46 -7.19 13.71
C ASP A 420 -12.70 -7.40 12.83
N GLY A 421 -12.70 -6.90 11.58
CA GLY A 421 -13.82 -6.98 10.64
C GLY A 421 -13.79 -8.19 9.69
N PHE A 422 -12.62 -8.79 9.47
CA PHE A 422 -12.42 -9.88 8.53
C PHE A 422 -11.56 -11.02 9.14
N ARG A 423 -11.60 -12.24 8.59
CA ARG A 423 -10.64 -13.30 8.97
C ARG A 423 -9.37 -13.15 8.14
N THR A 424 -8.40 -12.43 8.68
CA THR A 424 -7.13 -12.08 8.03
C THR A 424 -6.04 -11.94 9.10
N GLU A 425 -4.78 -12.04 8.67
CA GLU A 425 -3.62 -11.69 9.51
C GLU A 425 -3.40 -10.18 9.54
N CYS A 426 -3.90 -9.41 8.57
CA CYS A 426 -3.78 -7.94 8.55
C CYS A 426 -4.38 -7.31 9.83
N PRO A 427 -3.70 -6.35 10.51
CA PRO A 427 -2.51 -5.61 10.10
C PRO A 427 -1.16 -6.23 10.50
N GLY A 428 -1.13 -7.51 10.85
CA GLY A 428 0.02 -8.15 11.51
C GLY A 428 -0.03 -7.98 13.03
N ASP A 429 0.59 -8.92 13.75
CA ASP A 429 0.50 -9.00 15.22
C ASP A 429 1.11 -7.78 15.90
N GLU A 430 2.29 -7.34 15.47
CA GLU A 430 3.02 -6.24 16.12
C GLU A 430 2.27 -4.90 15.96
N LEU A 431 1.74 -4.62 14.76
CA LEU A 431 0.95 -3.41 14.52
C LEU A 431 -0.43 -3.48 15.20
N TYR A 432 -1.03 -4.67 15.29
CA TYR A 432 -2.30 -4.85 15.98
C TYR A 432 -2.19 -4.59 17.50
N ASP A 433 -1.10 -5.06 18.12
CA ASP A 433 -0.84 -4.89 19.54
C ASP A 433 -0.66 -3.41 19.94
N ASP A 434 -0.18 -2.58 19.02
CA ASP A 434 -0.01 -1.14 19.24
C ASP A 434 -1.29 -0.31 19.07
N LEU A 435 -2.40 -0.89 18.57
CA LEU A 435 -3.66 -0.15 18.38
C LEU A 435 -4.22 0.44 19.67
N GLY A 436 -3.92 -0.15 20.82
CA GLY A 436 -4.25 0.45 22.12
C GLY A 436 -3.57 1.81 22.31
N LYS A 437 -2.27 1.89 22.04
CA LYS A 437 -1.47 3.12 22.17
C LYS A 437 -1.90 4.15 21.14
N THR A 438 -2.20 3.73 19.91
CA THR A 438 -2.70 4.61 18.83
C THR A 438 -4.02 5.27 19.22
N ARG A 439 -4.96 4.55 19.86
CA ARG A 439 -6.22 5.13 20.35
C ARG A 439 -5.99 6.23 21.38
N ASN A 440 -5.16 5.95 22.38
CA ASN A 440 -4.85 6.90 23.45
C ASN A 440 -4.18 8.15 22.86
N SER A 441 -3.13 7.96 22.05
CA SER A 441 -2.42 9.08 21.41
C SER A 441 -3.33 9.91 20.51
N ALA A 442 -4.24 9.29 19.76
CA ALA A 442 -5.18 10.01 18.91
C ALA A 442 -6.24 10.79 19.73
N ALA A 443 -6.69 10.26 20.87
CA ALA A 443 -7.60 10.96 21.78
C ALA A 443 -6.91 12.16 22.45
N ASP A 444 -5.67 12.00 22.90
CA ASP A 444 -4.85 13.09 23.42
C ASP A 444 -4.69 14.21 22.38
N LEU A 445 -4.44 13.84 21.12
CA LEU A 445 -4.33 14.79 20.00
C LEU A 445 -5.66 15.49 19.67
N GLN A 446 -6.82 14.92 20.03
CA GLN A 446 -8.12 15.59 19.95
C GLN A 446 -8.41 16.48 21.18
N GLY A 447 -7.53 16.50 22.19
CA GLY A 447 -7.73 17.24 23.44
C GLY A 447 -8.75 16.60 24.39
N ARG A 448 -8.84 15.26 24.42
CA ARG A 448 -9.79 14.51 25.25
C ARG A 448 -9.28 14.13 26.62
#